data_AF-A0A2V9K7N9-F1
#
_entry.id   AF-A0A2V9K7N9-F1
#
_cell.length_a   1.000
_cell.length_b   1.000
_cell.length_c   1.000
_cell.angle_alpha   90.00
_cell.angle_beta   90.00
_cell.angle_gamma   90.00
#
_symmetry.space_group_name_H-M   'P 1'
#
loop_
_entity.id
_entity.type
_entity.pdbx_description
1 polymer ?
#
loop_
_entity_poly.entity_id
_entity_poly.type
_entity_poly.pdbx_seq_one_letter_code
_entity_poly.pdbx_strand_id
1 'polypeptide(L)'
;MLGADAARVYIRYSKVHAHGRTFFGLRDVDLRQLEGHNAFLCFLVDDGSAPLFVPYADFEEIFRHTEPAKDGQYKLQLISQGDARELYIARQGRFNVEGYVGYETLARTLNATRLREAVDLTHSQVQTLLGGIGRAKGYEVFVPANDVGKLDWSLTEQFALRRNIPAGFKSVQDILSEIDIVWIAGGREAITGLFEVEHSTPVYSGLLRFNDVLLAEPNLTRFSIVSNDTRRAVFARQLSRPTFRKSGLSEVVSFLEYANVVDWHARLIKGAKNERG
;
A
#
# COMPACT_ATOMS: atom_id res chain seq x y z
N MET A 1 -31.21 5.20 4.03
CA MET A 1 -31.04 5.61 2.62
C MET A 1 -30.69 7.08 2.61
N LEU A 2 -29.53 7.45 2.06
CA LEU A 2 -29.17 8.83 1.74
C LEU A 2 -29.12 8.91 0.21
N GLY A 3 -30.07 9.62 -0.41
CA GLY A 3 -30.06 10.06 -1.82
C GLY A 3 -30.17 8.97 -2.88
N ALA A 4 -31.17 9.05 -3.76
CA ALA A 4 -31.27 8.20 -4.95
C ALA A 4 -29.97 8.31 -5.78
N ASP A 5 -29.25 7.18 -5.89
CA ASP A 5 -28.00 6.95 -6.64
C ASP A 5 -26.74 7.77 -6.28
N ALA A 6 -26.63 8.33 -5.06
CA ALA A 6 -25.41 9.05 -4.66
C ALA A 6 -24.19 8.12 -4.46
N ALA A 7 -24.35 7.03 -3.72
CA ALA A 7 -23.35 5.97 -3.56
C ALA A 7 -23.95 4.75 -2.84
N ARG A 8 -23.48 3.53 -3.14
CA ARG A 8 -23.79 2.32 -2.38
C ARG A 8 -22.69 2.06 -1.35
N VAL A 9 -23.04 1.95 -0.07
CA VAL A 9 -22.05 1.66 0.98
C VAL A 9 -22.34 0.31 1.60
N TYR A 10 -21.38 -0.60 1.49
CA TYR A 10 -21.44 -1.93 2.09
C TYR A 10 -20.65 -1.95 3.39
N ILE A 11 -21.36 -1.87 4.51
CA ILE A 11 -20.77 -1.71 5.84
C ILE A 11 -20.46 -3.07 6.46
N ARG A 12 -19.26 -3.21 7.01
CA ARG A 12 -18.84 -4.34 7.83
C ARG A 12 -18.16 -3.86 9.11
N TYR A 13 -18.49 -4.52 10.20
CA TYR A 13 -17.95 -4.25 11.52
C TYR A 13 -17.17 -5.47 12.03
N SER A 14 -16.07 -5.21 12.72
CA SER A 14 -15.32 -6.22 13.44
C SER A 14 -14.90 -5.69 14.80
N LYS A 15 -14.85 -6.56 15.81
CA LYS A 15 -14.17 -6.26 17.07
C LYS A 15 -12.66 -6.39 16.88
N VAL A 16 -11.89 -5.66 17.67
CA VAL A 16 -10.44 -5.89 17.76
C VAL A 16 -10.20 -7.11 18.66
N HIS A 17 -9.64 -8.15 18.06
CA HIS A 17 -9.28 -9.39 18.73
C HIS A 17 -7.82 -9.35 19.21
N ALA A 18 -7.39 -10.41 19.90
CA ALA A 18 -6.02 -10.54 20.38
C ALA A 18 -4.99 -10.27 19.28
N HIS A 19 -3.96 -9.49 19.64
CA HIS A 19 -2.88 -9.02 18.76
C HIS A 19 -3.34 -7.99 17.70
N GLY A 20 -4.40 -7.21 18.00
CA GLY A 20 -4.88 -6.15 17.11
C GLY A 20 -5.57 -6.67 15.83
N ARG A 21 -5.96 -7.95 15.81
CA ARG A 21 -6.53 -8.58 14.61
C ARG A 21 -8.00 -8.24 14.45
N THR A 22 -8.42 -8.06 13.21
CA THR A 22 -9.82 -7.84 12.83
C THR A 22 -10.22 -8.87 11.78
N PHE A 23 -11.52 -9.21 11.72
CA PHE A 23 -12.06 -10.17 10.77
C PHE A 23 -13.33 -9.63 10.13
N PHE A 24 -13.33 -9.55 8.81
CA PHE A 24 -14.46 -9.14 8.01
C PHE A 24 -14.82 -10.23 7.00
N GLY A 25 -16.13 -10.44 6.81
CA GLY A 25 -16.68 -11.32 5.80
C GLY A 25 -17.47 -10.52 4.77
N LEU A 26 -17.03 -10.52 3.51
CA LEU A 26 -17.79 -9.93 2.40
C LEU A 26 -18.52 -11.06 1.67
N ARG A 27 -19.85 -11.08 1.73
CA ARG A 27 -20.67 -12.05 0.99
C ARG A 27 -20.60 -11.77 -0.50
N ASP A 28 -20.36 -12.81 -1.31
CA ASP A 28 -20.29 -12.70 -2.77
C ASP A 28 -21.56 -12.09 -3.37
N VAL A 29 -22.73 -12.54 -2.89
CA VAL A 29 -24.04 -12.04 -3.31
C VAL A 29 -24.27 -10.55 -3.02
N ASP A 30 -23.58 -9.98 -2.02
CA ASP A 30 -23.66 -8.55 -1.73
C ASP A 30 -22.70 -7.76 -2.60
N LEU A 31 -21.49 -8.29 -2.86
CA LEU A 31 -20.50 -7.63 -3.72
C LEU A 31 -21.01 -7.50 -5.16
N ARG A 32 -21.72 -8.51 -5.67
CA ARG A 32 -22.38 -8.41 -6.99
C ARG A 32 -23.39 -7.27 -7.09
N GLN A 33 -23.98 -6.84 -5.97
CA GLN A 33 -24.88 -5.68 -5.95
C GLN A 33 -24.14 -4.34 -6.00
N LEU A 34 -22.81 -4.34 -5.88
CA LEU A 34 -21.98 -3.14 -5.96
C LEU A 34 -21.40 -2.92 -7.37
N GLU A 35 -21.35 -3.97 -8.19
CA GLU A 35 -20.83 -3.93 -9.56
C GLU A 35 -21.54 -2.87 -10.42
N GLY A 36 -20.76 -2.07 -11.14
CA GLY A 36 -21.27 -1.01 -11.99
C GLY A 36 -21.88 0.20 -11.27
N HIS A 37 -21.82 0.25 -9.93
CA HIS A 37 -22.30 1.38 -9.14
C HIS A 37 -21.15 2.17 -8.51
N ASN A 38 -21.37 3.46 -8.23
CA ASN A 38 -20.51 4.22 -7.33
C ASN A 38 -20.63 3.61 -5.92
N ALA A 39 -19.73 2.70 -5.56
CA ALA A 39 -19.86 1.86 -4.39
C ALA A 39 -18.61 1.84 -3.53
N PHE A 40 -18.79 1.69 -2.22
CA PHE A 40 -17.73 1.67 -1.22
C PHE A 40 -17.91 0.50 -0.26
N LEU A 41 -16.79 -0.14 0.08
CA LEU A 41 -16.67 -1.02 1.23
C LEU A 41 -16.33 -0.15 2.45
N CYS A 42 -17.19 -0.18 3.46
CA CYS A 42 -16.97 0.55 4.70
C CYS A 42 -16.60 -0.42 5.83
N PHE A 43 -15.43 -0.26 6.41
CA PHE A 43 -14.96 -1.08 7.52
C PHE A 43 -14.94 -0.28 8.83
N LEU A 44 -15.61 -0.82 9.84
CA LEU A 44 -15.72 -0.26 11.19
C LEU A 44 -15.05 -1.19 12.20
N VAL A 45 -14.33 -0.59 13.15
CA VAL A 45 -13.66 -1.28 14.25
C VAL A 45 -14.01 -0.62 15.59
N ASP A 46 -13.96 -1.37 16.69
CA ASP A 46 -14.39 -0.90 18.02
C ASP A 46 -13.27 -0.29 18.89
N ASP A 47 -12.10 -0.02 18.31
CA ASP A 47 -10.98 0.65 18.99
C ASP A 47 -11.02 2.17 18.90
N GLY A 48 -12.10 2.75 18.34
CA GLY A 48 -12.24 4.19 18.16
C GLY A 48 -11.51 4.75 16.93
N SER A 49 -10.86 3.90 16.12
CA SER A 49 -10.29 4.31 14.85
C SER A 49 -11.32 4.91 13.90
N ALA A 50 -10.88 5.88 13.11
CA ALA A 50 -11.68 6.40 12.00
C ALA A 50 -12.12 5.27 11.04
N PRO A 51 -13.36 5.34 10.51
CA PRO A 51 -13.86 4.36 9.54
C PRO A 51 -13.01 4.35 8.27
N LEU A 52 -12.94 3.19 7.62
CA LEU A 52 -12.27 3.04 6.33
C LEU A 52 -13.31 2.98 5.21
N PHE A 53 -13.20 3.82 4.19
CA PHE A 53 -14.07 3.83 3.01
C PHE A 53 -13.28 3.52 1.75
N VAL A 54 -13.31 2.25 1.34
CA VAL A 54 -12.57 1.74 0.19
C VAL A 54 -13.48 1.73 -1.04
N PRO A 55 -13.13 2.37 -2.17
CA PRO A 55 -13.92 2.25 -3.39
C PRO A 55 -14.01 0.78 -3.83
N TYR A 56 -15.19 0.33 -4.25
CA TYR A 56 -15.37 -1.06 -4.67
C TYR A 56 -14.70 -1.33 -6.03
N ALA A 57 -14.80 -0.39 -6.97
CA ALA A 57 -14.25 -0.51 -8.34
C ALA A 57 -12.75 -0.89 -8.32
N ASP A 58 -12.00 -0.24 -7.46
CA ASP A 58 -10.60 -0.48 -7.14
C ASP A 58 -10.26 -1.96 -6.82
N PHE A 59 -11.20 -2.70 -6.22
CA PHE A 59 -11.01 -4.10 -5.81
C PHE A 59 -11.89 -5.09 -6.60
N GLU A 60 -12.73 -4.60 -7.51
CA GLU A 60 -13.69 -5.40 -8.25
C GLU A 60 -12.99 -6.54 -9.00
N GLU A 61 -11.89 -6.24 -9.70
CA GLU A 61 -11.14 -7.25 -10.45
C GLU A 61 -10.50 -8.30 -9.53
N ILE A 62 -10.08 -7.92 -8.31
CA ILE A 62 -9.55 -8.87 -7.33
C ILE A 62 -10.65 -9.86 -6.92
N PHE A 63 -11.82 -9.36 -6.53
CA PHE A 63 -12.93 -10.22 -6.09
C PHE A 63 -13.43 -11.11 -7.23
N ARG A 64 -13.52 -10.58 -8.46
CA ARG A 64 -13.93 -11.35 -9.64
C ARG A 64 -13.03 -12.57 -9.93
N HIS A 65 -11.74 -12.48 -9.61
CA HIS A 65 -10.76 -13.56 -9.81
C HIS A 65 -10.49 -14.38 -8.55
N THR A 66 -11.25 -14.15 -7.47
CA THR A 66 -11.09 -14.86 -6.20
C THR A 66 -12.29 -15.77 -5.97
N GLU A 67 -12.05 -17.02 -5.55
CA GLU A 67 -13.13 -17.85 -5.05
C GLU A 67 -13.41 -17.53 -3.57
N PRO A 68 -14.67 -17.28 -3.17
CA PRO A 68 -15.02 -17.09 -1.77
C PRO A 68 -14.80 -18.39 -0.98
N ALA A 69 -14.75 -18.27 0.35
CA ALA A 69 -14.72 -19.44 1.23
C ALA A 69 -16.03 -20.26 1.11
N LYS A 70 -16.05 -21.48 1.70
CA LYS A 70 -17.19 -22.41 1.63
C LYS A 70 -18.53 -21.81 2.09
N ASP A 71 -18.47 -20.76 2.92
CA ASP A 71 -19.63 -20.02 3.42
C ASP A 71 -20.06 -18.85 2.51
N GLY A 72 -19.52 -18.78 1.29
CA GLY A 72 -19.83 -17.74 0.30
C GLY A 72 -19.23 -16.37 0.62
N GLN A 73 -18.21 -16.31 1.49
CA GLN A 73 -17.61 -15.05 1.93
C GLN A 73 -16.12 -14.95 1.59
N TYR A 74 -15.72 -13.78 1.11
CA TYR A 74 -14.32 -13.35 1.10
C TYR A 74 -13.91 -12.99 2.53
N LYS A 75 -12.74 -13.47 2.96
CA LYS A 75 -12.21 -13.24 4.32
C LYS A 75 -11.15 -12.15 4.28
N LEU A 76 -11.39 -11.08 5.02
CA LEU A 76 -10.53 -9.90 5.05
C LEU A 76 -10.12 -9.58 6.48
N GLN A 77 -8.96 -8.93 6.62
CA GLN A 77 -8.47 -8.38 7.87
C GLN A 77 -7.93 -6.97 7.62
N LEU A 78 -8.13 -6.06 8.55
CA LEU A 78 -7.36 -4.82 8.64
C LEU A 78 -6.16 -5.05 9.54
N ILE A 79 -4.98 -4.76 9.00
CA ILE A 79 -3.70 -4.87 9.68
C ILE A 79 -3.13 -3.46 9.83
N SER A 80 -2.76 -3.08 11.05
CA SER A 80 -2.04 -1.85 11.32
C SER A 80 -0.57 -2.17 11.58
N GLN A 81 0.35 -1.64 10.76
CA GLN A 81 1.79 -1.83 10.93
C GLN A 81 2.54 -0.48 11.03
N GLY A 82 2.64 0.07 12.23
CA GLY A 82 3.06 1.47 12.42
C GLY A 82 1.95 2.40 11.92
N ASP A 83 2.28 3.46 11.18
CA ASP A 83 1.28 4.40 10.64
C ASP A 83 0.77 4.03 9.23
N ALA A 84 0.80 2.74 8.89
CA ALA A 84 0.24 2.25 7.64
C ALA A 84 -0.86 1.23 7.94
N ARG A 85 -2.03 1.44 7.34
CA ARG A 85 -3.13 0.48 7.33
C ARG A 85 -3.13 -0.33 6.05
N GLU A 86 -3.23 -1.64 6.20
CA GLU A 86 -3.30 -2.60 5.11
C GLU A 86 -4.60 -3.41 5.20
N LEU A 87 -5.27 -3.57 4.06
CA LEU A 87 -6.36 -4.52 3.88
C LEU A 87 -5.76 -5.83 3.38
N TYR A 88 -5.74 -6.84 4.24
CA TYR A 88 -5.42 -8.21 3.84
C TYR A 88 -6.65 -8.88 3.27
N ILE A 89 -6.54 -9.39 2.04
CA ILE A 89 -7.56 -10.21 1.39
C ILE A 89 -7.00 -11.62 1.28
N ALA A 90 -7.68 -12.57 1.91
CA ALA A 90 -7.20 -13.94 1.98
C ALA A 90 -6.85 -14.49 0.58
N ARG A 91 -5.61 -14.99 0.43
CA ARG A 91 -5.02 -15.53 -0.81
C ARG A 91 -4.75 -14.51 -1.93
N GLN A 92 -5.11 -13.25 -1.77
CA GLN A 92 -4.88 -12.19 -2.76
C GLN A 92 -3.78 -11.22 -2.33
N GLY A 93 -3.41 -11.22 -1.04
CA GLY A 93 -2.31 -10.43 -0.50
C GLY A 93 -2.78 -9.24 0.32
N ARG A 94 -1.88 -8.27 0.51
CA ARG A 94 -2.11 -7.06 1.29
C ARG A 94 -2.16 -5.84 0.38
N PHE A 95 -3.05 -4.91 0.70
CA PHE A 95 -3.23 -3.68 -0.06
C PHE A 95 -3.16 -2.51 0.91
N ASN A 96 -2.29 -1.54 0.65
CA ASN A 96 -2.23 -0.33 1.46
C ASN A 96 -3.53 0.47 1.24
N VAL A 97 -4.21 0.77 2.35
CA VAL A 97 -5.49 1.47 2.37
C VAL A 97 -5.42 2.73 3.23
N GLU A 98 -4.21 3.21 3.52
CA GLU A 98 -4.03 4.39 4.37
C GLU A 98 -4.73 5.61 3.78
N GLY A 99 -4.76 5.75 2.44
CA GLY A 99 -5.49 6.81 1.72
C GLY A 99 -7.01 6.75 1.81
N TYR A 100 -7.57 5.65 2.33
CA TYR A 100 -9.01 5.39 2.42
C TYR A 100 -9.58 5.63 3.83
N VAL A 101 -8.76 6.15 4.75
CA VAL A 101 -9.16 6.43 6.14
C VAL A 101 -9.95 7.72 6.22
N GLY A 102 -11.06 7.68 6.95
CA GLY A 102 -11.91 8.83 7.20
C GLY A 102 -12.92 9.07 6.08
N TYR A 103 -13.61 10.20 6.17
CA TYR A 103 -14.68 10.57 5.23
C TYR A 103 -14.14 11.33 4.01
N GLU A 104 -12.88 11.73 4.05
CA GLU A 104 -12.21 12.50 3.00
C GLU A 104 -12.22 11.74 1.69
N THR A 105 -12.12 10.41 1.71
CA THR A 105 -12.17 9.57 0.50
C THR A 105 -13.53 9.65 -0.19
N LEU A 106 -14.64 9.61 0.56
CA LEU A 106 -15.99 9.80 -0.01
C LEU A 106 -16.13 11.16 -0.71
N ALA A 107 -15.48 12.19 -0.16
CA ALA A 107 -15.45 13.52 -0.77
C ALA A 107 -14.48 13.62 -1.97
N ARG A 108 -13.47 12.75 -2.05
CA ARG A 108 -12.47 12.71 -3.15
C ARG A 108 -12.98 11.99 -4.39
N THR A 109 -13.79 10.94 -4.27
CA THR A 109 -14.39 10.25 -5.44
C THR A 109 -15.37 11.16 -6.19
N LEU A 110 -15.87 12.21 -5.54
CA LEU A 110 -16.63 13.31 -6.15
C LEU A 110 -15.73 14.36 -6.84
N ASN A 111 -14.41 14.33 -6.63
CA ASN A 111 -13.43 15.29 -7.13
C ASN A 111 -12.34 14.62 -8.00
N ALA A 112 -12.63 14.47 -9.29
CA ALA A 112 -11.79 13.80 -10.30
C ALA A 112 -10.36 14.35 -10.47
N THR A 113 -10.06 15.55 -9.98
CA THR A 113 -8.77 16.23 -10.19
C THR A 113 -7.58 15.49 -9.55
N ARG A 114 -7.72 14.97 -8.32
CA ARG A 114 -6.61 14.27 -7.65
C ARG A 114 -6.38 12.85 -8.16
N LEU A 115 -7.41 12.19 -8.68
CA LEU A 115 -7.22 10.92 -9.40
C LEU A 115 -6.37 11.16 -10.65
N ARG A 116 -6.60 12.26 -11.38
CA ARG A 116 -5.80 12.63 -12.57
C ARG A 116 -4.36 12.94 -12.21
N GLU A 117 -4.11 13.70 -11.14
CA GLU A 117 -2.75 14.00 -10.68
C GLU A 117 -1.94 12.73 -10.36
N ALA A 118 -2.58 11.68 -9.83
CA ALA A 118 -1.91 10.42 -9.52
C ALA A 118 -1.64 9.54 -10.76
N VAL A 119 -2.47 9.64 -11.80
CA VAL A 119 -2.34 8.88 -13.05
C VAL A 119 -1.11 9.33 -13.86
N ASP A 120 -0.75 10.61 -13.77
CA ASP A 120 0.33 11.20 -14.57
C ASP A 120 1.71 11.20 -13.89
N LEU A 121 1.83 10.62 -12.68
CA LEU A 121 3.10 10.60 -11.96
C LEU A 121 4.14 9.72 -12.66
N THR A 122 5.33 10.28 -12.87
CA THR A 122 6.47 9.51 -13.35
C THR A 122 7.06 8.63 -12.24
N HIS A 123 7.82 7.62 -12.63
CA HIS A 123 8.55 6.76 -11.70
C HIS A 123 9.40 7.56 -10.69
N SER A 124 10.16 8.56 -11.15
CA SER A 124 11.02 9.36 -10.26
C SER A 124 10.25 10.31 -9.35
N GLN A 125 9.08 10.79 -9.77
CA GLN A 125 8.20 11.58 -8.92
C GLN A 125 7.64 10.74 -7.76
N VAL A 126 7.23 9.50 -8.03
CA VAL A 126 6.80 8.57 -6.98
C VAL A 126 7.94 8.21 -6.02
N GLN A 127 9.15 7.92 -6.54
CA GLN A 127 10.35 7.74 -5.73
C GLN A 127 10.58 8.95 -4.79
N THR A 128 10.43 10.17 -5.31
CA THR A 128 10.63 11.40 -4.54
C THR A 128 9.60 11.56 -3.43
N LEU A 129 8.31 11.31 -3.71
CA LEU A 129 7.25 11.36 -2.71
C LEU A 129 7.44 10.31 -1.61
N LEU A 130 7.80 9.07 -1.97
CA LEU A 130 8.11 8.00 -1.02
C LEU A 130 9.30 8.37 -0.13
N GLY A 131 10.35 8.97 -0.70
CA GLY A 131 11.47 9.47 0.09
C GLY A 131 11.05 10.60 1.04
N GLY A 132 10.22 11.54 0.58
CA GLY A 132 9.66 12.61 1.40
C GLY A 132 8.83 12.07 2.59
N ILE A 133 8.01 11.04 2.34
CA ILE A 133 7.27 10.33 3.39
C ILE A 133 8.26 9.70 4.39
N GLY A 134 9.25 8.95 3.92
CA GLY A 134 10.26 8.32 4.77
C GLY A 134 10.97 9.32 5.67
N ARG A 135 11.40 10.46 5.09
CA ARG A 135 12.04 11.55 5.83
C ARG A 135 11.13 12.16 6.89
N ALA A 136 9.88 12.44 6.54
CA ALA A 136 8.89 13.00 7.46
C ALA A 136 8.62 12.06 8.65
N LYS A 137 8.73 10.74 8.44
CA LYS A 137 8.63 9.71 9.48
C LYS A 137 9.92 9.48 10.27
N GLY A 138 10.97 10.25 10.02
CA GLY A 138 12.24 10.18 10.74
C GLY A 138 13.19 9.08 10.25
N TYR A 139 12.93 8.48 9.08
CA TYR A 139 13.83 7.49 8.48
C TYR A 139 14.93 8.15 7.65
N GLU A 140 16.07 7.47 7.57
CA GLU A 140 17.05 7.68 6.50
C GLU A 140 16.54 7.01 5.23
N VAL A 141 16.78 7.63 4.08
CA VAL A 141 16.28 7.15 2.78
C VAL A 141 17.45 6.86 1.86
N PHE A 142 17.50 5.65 1.33
CA PHE A 142 18.41 5.26 0.26
C PHE A 142 17.61 5.15 -1.06
N VAL A 143 18.25 5.61 -2.14
CA VAL A 143 17.77 5.57 -3.53
C VAL A 143 18.94 5.06 -4.38
N PRO A 144 18.73 4.19 -5.37
CA PRO A 144 19.78 3.73 -6.27
C PRO A 144 20.53 4.91 -6.92
N ALA A 145 21.85 4.79 -7.04
CA ALA A 145 22.71 5.89 -7.52
C ALA A 145 22.28 6.43 -8.90
N ASN A 146 21.77 5.55 -9.77
CA ASN A 146 21.30 5.89 -11.11
C ASN A 146 20.01 6.75 -11.12
N ASP A 147 19.30 6.82 -9.99
CA ASP A 147 18.01 7.52 -9.87
C ASP A 147 18.08 8.78 -9.02
N VAL A 148 19.11 8.93 -8.18
CA VAL A 148 19.32 10.14 -7.34
C VAL A 148 19.21 11.44 -8.16
N GLY A 149 19.81 11.48 -9.35
CA GLY A 149 19.78 12.66 -10.22
C GLY A 149 18.45 12.91 -10.93
N LYS A 150 17.51 11.96 -10.88
CA LYS A 150 16.19 12.03 -11.55
C LYS A 150 15.06 12.45 -10.60
N LEU A 151 15.35 12.54 -9.30
CA LEU A 151 14.38 12.92 -8.28
C LEU A 151 13.86 14.34 -8.51
N ASP A 152 12.56 14.52 -8.30
CA ASP A 152 11.85 15.78 -8.50
C ASP A 152 11.64 16.51 -7.17
N TRP A 153 12.66 17.27 -6.77
CA TRP A 153 12.65 18.04 -5.51
C TRP A 153 11.62 19.17 -5.47
N SER A 154 10.85 19.43 -6.53
CA SER A 154 9.73 20.36 -6.46
C SER A 154 8.54 19.80 -5.67
N LEU A 155 8.48 18.47 -5.51
CA LEU A 155 7.37 17.77 -4.85
C LEU A 155 7.51 17.68 -3.33
N THR A 156 8.72 17.88 -2.77
CA THR A 156 8.97 17.75 -1.33
C THR A 156 10.20 18.56 -0.93
N GLU A 157 10.28 18.96 0.34
CA GLU A 157 11.51 19.57 0.88
C GLU A 157 12.69 18.61 0.69
N GLN A 158 13.81 19.14 0.17
CA GLN A 158 14.99 18.34 -0.11
C GLN A 158 15.60 17.78 1.18
N PHE A 159 16.00 16.52 1.15
CA PHE A 159 16.62 15.84 2.28
C PHE A 159 17.87 15.06 1.87
N ALA A 160 18.72 14.79 2.85
CA ALA A 160 19.93 14.00 2.64
C ALA A 160 19.57 12.54 2.34
N LEU A 161 20.11 12.01 1.24
CA LEU A 161 20.03 10.60 0.91
C LEU A 161 21.20 9.85 1.55
N ARG A 162 20.89 8.67 2.06
CA ARG A 162 21.87 7.73 2.54
C ARG A 162 22.63 7.16 1.35
N ARG A 163 23.96 7.04 1.48
CA ARG A 163 24.83 6.57 0.39
C ARG A 163 24.94 5.05 0.30
N ASN A 164 24.79 4.35 1.43
CA ASN A 164 25.02 2.92 1.52
C ASN A 164 23.88 2.23 2.26
N ILE A 165 23.57 1.00 1.83
CA ILE A 165 22.77 0.04 2.57
C ILE A 165 23.50 -0.35 3.87
N PRO A 166 22.80 -0.65 4.99
CA PRO A 166 23.45 -1.07 6.22
C PRO A 166 24.36 -2.30 6.02
N ALA A 167 25.55 -2.27 6.63
CA ALA A 167 26.57 -3.33 6.47
C ALA A 167 26.09 -4.72 6.94
N GLY A 168 25.05 -4.78 7.78
CA GLY A 168 24.42 -6.02 8.23
C GLY A 168 23.72 -6.81 7.11
N PHE A 169 23.44 -6.20 5.95
CA PHE A 169 22.72 -6.83 4.83
C PHE A 169 23.65 -7.23 3.67
N LYS A 170 24.90 -7.57 3.97
CA LYS A 170 25.92 -7.89 2.95
C LYS A 170 25.51 -9.01 1.98
N SER A 171 24.77 -10.00 2.48
CA SER A 171 24.24 -11.15 1.73
C SER A 171 23.30 -10.77 0.57
N VAL A 172 22.59 -9.65 0.71
CA VAL A 172 21.55 -9.17 -0.22
C VAL A 172 21.85 -7.76 -0.73
N GLN A 173 23.06 -7.25 -0.52
CA GLN A 173 23.42 -5.87 -0.79
C GLN A 173 23.22 -5.49 -2.26
N ASP A 174 23.58 -6.40 -3.18
CA ASP A 174 23.39 -6.19 -4.61
C ASP A 174 21.90 -6.07 -4.97
N ILE A 175 21.04 -6.88 -4.33
CA ILE A 175 19.60 -6.84 -4.57
C ILE A 175 19.00 -5.56 -3.99
N LEU A 176 19.36 -5.21 -2.75
CA LEU A 176 18.89 -3.99 -2.08
C LEU A 176 19.32 -2.71 -2.80
N SER A 177 20.44 -2.74 -3.51
CA SER A 177 20.94 -1.59 -4.28
C SER A 177 20.12 -1.32 -5.55
N GLU A 178 19.35 -2.31 -6.00
CA GLU A 178 18.44 -2.21 -7.15
C GLU A 178 16.99 -1.92 -6.73
N ILE A 179 16.69 -1.85 -5.43
CA ILE A 179 15.36 -1.48 -4.93
C ILE A 179 15.20 0.03 -4.98
N ASP A 180 14.13 0.49 -5.61
CA ASP A 180 13.89 1.91 -5.92
C ASP A 180 13.94 2.84 -4.70
N ILE A 181 13.35 2.42 -3.57
CA ILE A 181 13.42 3.15 -2.30
C ILE A 181 13.61 2.20 -1.14
N VAL A 182 14.56 2.51 -0.26
CA VAL A 182 14.80 1.80 0.99
C VAL A 182 14.73 2.77 2.17
N TRP A 183 13.85 2.48 3.13
CA TRP A 183 13.74 3.24 4.38
C TRP A 183 14.52 2.55 5.50
N ILE A 184 15.34 3.31 6.21
CA ILE A 184 16.23 2.81 7.27
C ILE A 184 15.97 3.59 8.56
N ALA A 185 15.77 2.87 9.66
CA ALA A 185 15.67 3.47 10.98
C ALA A 185 17.03 4.03 11.41
N GLY A 186 17.11 5.36 11.48
CA GLY A 186 18.32 6.07 11.90
C GLY A 186 18.82 5.60 13.27
N GLY A 187 20.13 5.37 13.36
CA GLY A 187 20.81 4.93 14.59
C GLY A 187 20.74 3.43 14.91
N ARG A 188 19.91 2.63 14.21
CA ARG A 188 19.81 1.16 14.43
C ARG A 188 20.26 0.31 13.26
N GLU A 189 20.67 0.92 12.14
CA GLU A 189 21.09 0.21 10.92
C GLU A 189 20.06 -0.82 10.41
N ALA A 190 18.77 -0.59 10.72
CA ALA A 190 17.68 -1.53 10.44
C ALA A 190 16.82 -1.04 9.28
N ILE A 191 16.59 -1.89 8.28
CA ILE A 191 15.67 -1.62 7.18
C ILE A 191 14.23 -1.73 7.70
N THR A 192 13.41 -0.73 7.36
CA THR A 192 12.03 -0.58 7.82
C THR A 192 11.01 -0.59 6.69
N GLY A 193 11.44 -0.47 5.44
CA GLY A 193 10.57 -0.55 4.28
C GLY A 193 11.37 -0.62 2.99
N LEU A 194 10.88 -1.42 2.05
CA LEU A 194 11.43 -1.60 0.71
C LEU A 194 10.32 -1.37 -0.30
N PHE A 195 10.56 -0.51 -1.29
CA PHE A 195 9.54 -0.12 -2.27
C PHE A 195 10.07 -0.28 -3.69
N GLU A 196 9.26 -0.90 -4.53
CA GLU A 196 9.50 -1.12 -5.96
C GLU A 196 8.44 -0.36 -6.75
N VAL A 197 8.83 0.69 -7.45
CA VAL A 197 7.98 1.59 -8.23
C VAL A 197 7.84 1.05 -9.65
N GLU A 198 6.80 0.24 -9.84
CA GLU A 198 6.57 -0.47 -11.09
C GLU A 198 5.72 0.38 -12.05
N HIS A 199 6.38 1.15 -12.92
CA HIS A 199 5.71 2.02 -13.90
C HIS A 199 5.52 1.33 -15.27
N SER A 200 6.62 0.88 -15.90
CA SER A 200 6.63 0.20 -17.20
C SER A 200 7.16 -1.23 -17.13
N THR A 201 8.00 -1.53 -16.14
CA THR A 201 8.54 -2.86 -15.85
C THR A 201 7.46 -3.82 -15.34
N PRO A 202 7.60 -5.14 -15.54
CA PRO A 202 6.62 -6.10 -15.02
C PRO A 202 6.71 -6.23 -13.50
N VAL A 203 5.57 -6.15 -12.81
CA VAL A 203 5.43 -6.38 -11.35
C VAL A 203 6.14 -7.64 -10.85
N TYR A 204 6.27 -8.65 -11.71
CA TYR A 204 6.97 -9.89 -11.39
C TYR A 204 8.45 -9.69 -11.02
N SER A 205 9.13 -8.71 -11.62
CA SER A 205 10.55 -8.45 -11.36
C SER A 205 10.77 -7.93 -9.94
N GLY A 206 10.03 -6.89 -9.51
CA GLY A 206 10.10 -6.42 -8.12
C GLY A 206 9.72 -7.50 -7.11
N LEU A 207 8.70 -8.32 -7.41
CA LEU A 207 8.33 -9.46 -6.55
C LEU A 207 9.45 -10.49 -6.41
N LEU A 208 10.21 -10.78 -7.47
CA LEU A 208 11.35 -11.70 -7.37
C LEU A 208 12.47 -11.12 -6.51
N ARG A 209 12.82 -9.82 -6.67
CA ARG A 209 13.83 -9.17 -5.81
C ARG A 209 13.44 -9.26 -4.34
N PHE A 210 12.18 -8.97 -4.01
CA PHE A 210 11.67 -9.12 -2.64
C PHE A 210 11.67 -10.56 -2.15
N ASN A 211 11.36 -11.53 -3.03
CA ASN A 211 11.42 -12.94 -2.68
C ASN A 211 12.84 -13.37 -2.30
N ASP A 212 13.84 -12.92 -3.06
CA ASP A 212 15.24 -13.25 -2.82
C ASP A 212 15.73 -12.59 -1.52
N VAL A 213 15.34 -11.33 -1.27
CA VAL A 213 15.61 -10.66 0.01
C VAL A 213 14.97 -11.41 1.18
N LEU A 214 13.71 -11.81 1.08
CA LEU A 214 13.01 -12.52 2.16
C LEU A 214 13.66 -13.89 2.47
N LEU A 215 14.09 -14.61 1.44
CA LEU A 215 14.73 -15.92 1.62
C LEU A 215 16.10 -15.82 2.29
N ALA A 216 16.86 -14.77 1.98
CA ALA A 216 18.18 -14.53 2.55
C ALA A 216 18.13 -13.81 3.90
N GLU A 217 17.16 -12.91 4.10
CA GLU A 217 16.96 -12.10 5.30
C GLU A 217 15.52 -12.22 5.82
N PRO A 218 15.13 -13.35 6.46
CA PRO A 218 13.74 -13.65 6.82
C PRO A 218 13.08 -12.67 7.81
N ASN A 219 13.87 -11.84 8.49
CA ASN A 219 13.38 -10.81 9.39
C ASN A 219 12.90 -9.55 8.64
N LEU A 220 13.33 -9.35 7.39
CA LEU A 220 12.83 -8.28 6.53
C LEU A 220 11.49 -8.68 5.93
N THR A 221 10.44 -7.96 6.32
CA THR A 221 9.05 -8.34 6.04
C THR A 221 8.19 -7.17 5.60
N ARG A 222 8.79 -6.02 5.26
CA ARG A 222 8.08 -4.81 4.85
C ARG A 222 8.45 -4.47 3.41
N PHE A 223 7.67 -5.03 2.48
CA PHE A 223 7.85 -4.89 1.05
C PHE A 223 6.61 -4.28 0.42
N SER A 224 6.77 -3.33 -0.49
CA SER A 224 5.65 -2.73 -1.21
C SER A 224 5.94 -2.62 -2.70
N ILE A 225 5.08 -3.20 -3.52
CA ILE A 225 4.99 -2.87 -4.94
C ILE A 225 4.15 -1.60 -5.05
N VAL A 226 4.73 -0.56 -5.64
CA VAL A 226 4.11 0.74 -5.81
C VAL A 226 3.77 0.94 -7.28
N SER A 227 2.50 1.14 -7.60
CA SER A 227 2.08 1.21 -9.01
C SER A 227 0.76 1.96 -9.21
N ASN A 228 0.31 2.06 -10.47
CA ASN A 228 -1.03 2.54 -10.79
C ASN A 228 -2.11 1.48 -10.46
N ASP A 229 -3.35 1.92 -10.34
CA ASP A 229 -4.52 1.10 -10.01
C ASP A 229 -4.69 -0.12 -10.95
N THR A 230 -4.47 0.06 -12.26
CA THR A 230 -4.62 -0.99 -13.27
C THR A 230 -3.72 -2.22 -13.04
N ARG A 231 -2.63 -2.08 -12.28
CA ARG A 231 -1.68 -3.16 -12.02
C ARG A 231 -1.99 -3.99 -10.77
N ARG A 232 -3.03 -3.61 -10.01
CA ARG A 232 -3.40 -4.27 -8.76
C ARG A 232 -3.82 -5.74 -8.94
N ALA A 233 -4.65 -6.01 -9.94
CA ALA A 233 -5.04 -7.39 -10.26
C ALA A 233 -3.88 -8.21 -10.83
N VAL A 234 -2.96 -7.57 -11.56
CA VAL A 234 -1.72 -8.19 -12.03
C VAL A 234 -0.85 -8.60 -10.84
N PHE A 235 -0.67 -7.72 -9.86
CA PHE A 235 0.02 -8.02 -8.61
C PHE A 235 -0.61 -9.22 -7.89
N ALA A 236 -1.92 -9.20 -7.65
CA ALA A 236 -2.61 -10.29 -6.96
C ALA A 236 -2.45 -11.64 -7.68
N ARG A 237 -2.58 -11.63 -9.01
CA ARG A 237 -2.37 -12.82 -9.87
C ARG A 237 -0.92 -13.31 -9.86
N GLN A 238 0.07 -12.43 -9.85
CA GLN A 238 1.46 -12.87 -9.73
C GLN A 238 1.72 -13.46 -8.34
N LEU A 239 1.16 -12.84 -7.29
CA LEU A 239 1.37 -13.26 -5.90
C LEU A 239 0.76 -14.64 -5.59
N SER A 240 -0.28 -15.05 -6.33
CA SER A 240 -0.90 -16.36 -6.19
C SER A 240 -0.02 -17.53 -6.65
N ARG A 241 1.12 -17.24 -7.32
CA ARG A 241 2.04 -18.26 -7.83
C ARG A 241 2.67 -19.08 -6.68
N PRO A 242 2.91 -20.39 -6.88
CA PRO A 242 3.47 -21.25 -5.83
C PRO A 242 4.78 -20.75 -5.23
N THR A 243 5.64 -20.10 -6.03
CA THR A 243 6.93 -19.55 -5.57
C THR A 243 6.75 -18.58 -4.40
N PHE A 244 5.88 -17.58 -4.54
CA PHE A 244 5.67 -16.54 -3.52
C PHE A 244 4.82 -17.03 -2.34
N ARG A 245 3.93 -18.00 -2.57
CA ARG A 245 3.16 -18.62 -1.49
C ARG A 245 4.01 -19.52 -0.61
N LYS A 246 4.94 -20.27 -1.20
CA LYS A 246 5.81 -21.19 -0.45
C LYS A 246 6.92 -20.47 0.31
N SER A 247 7.45 -19.36 -0.24
CA SER A 247 8.44 -18.54 0.47
C SER A 247 7.84 -17.71 1.61
N GLY A 248 6.50 -17.54 1.62
CA GLY A 248 5.82 -16.67 2.57
C GLY A 248 5.75 -15.20 2.12
N LEU A 249 6.31 -14.85 0.96
CA LEU A 249 6.27 -13.48 0.44
C LEU A 249 4.82 -12.98 0.30
N SER A 250 3.89 -13.84 -0.13
CA SER A 250 2.47 -13.48 -0.28
C SER A 250 1.82 -12.97 0.99
N GLU A 251 2.38 -13.32 2.15
CA GLU A 251 1.86 -12.91 3.43
C GLU A 251 2.47 -11.60 3.92
N VAL A 252 3.50 -11.04 3.28
CA VAL A 252 4.25 -9.88 3.80
C VAL A 252 4.42 -8.74 2.80
N VAL A 253 4.29 -8.97 1.49
CA VAL A 253 4.31 -7.89 0.48
C VAL A 253 2.94 -7.23 0.35
N SER A 254 2.94 -5.91 0.21
CA SER A 254 1.75 -5.12 -0.07
C SER A 254 1.79 -4.42 -1.42
N PHE A 255 0.61 -4.07 -1.92
CA PHE A 255 0.45 -3.19 -3.07
C PHE A 255 0.07 -1.79 -2.61
N LEU A 256 0.76 -0.77 -3.12
CA LEU A 256 0.55 0.63 -2.79
C LEU A 256 0.30 1.43 -4.08
N GLU A 257 -0.80 2.18 -4.11
CA GLU A 257 -1.16 2.95 -5.28
C GLU A 257 -0.50 4.32 -5.30
N TYR A 258 -0.18 4.84 -6.49
CA TYR A 258 0.33 6.21 -6.65
C TYR A 258 -0.59 7.25 -6.00
N ALA A 259 -1.91 7.12 -6.14
CA ALA A 259 -2.87 8.01 -5.48
C ALA A 259 -2.73 7.97 -3.94
N ASN A 260 -2.52 6.78 -3.38
CA ASN A 260 -2.32 6.61 -1.94
C ASN A 260 -0.98 7.19 -1.47
N VAL A 261 0.08 7.14 -2.30
CA VAL A 261 1.36 7.81 -2.02
C VAL A 261 1.16 9.32 -1.93
N VAL A 262 0.48 9.94 -2.91
CA VAL A 262 0.20 11.39 -2.91
C VAL A 262 -0.59 11.79 -1.66
N ASP A 263 -1.64 11.05 -1.33
CA ASP A 263 -2.46 11.35 -0.15
C ASP A 263 -1.72 11.17 1.17
N TRP A 264 -0.87 10.15 1.25
CA TRP A 264 -0.03 9.95 2.43
C TRP A 264 0.94 11.10 2.62
N HIS A 265 1.66 11.48 1.57
CA HIS A 265 2.60 12.61 1.61
C HIS A 265 1.91 13.93 1.97
N ALA A 266 0.79 14.25 1.30
CA ALA A 266 0.05 15.48 1.56
C ALA A 266 -0.47 15.58 3.00
N ARG A 267 -0.89 14.46 3.61
CA ARG A 267 -1.32 14.43 5.01
C ARG A 267 -0.19 14.68 5.98
N LEU A 268 0.98 14.09 5.76
CA LEU A 268 2.15 14.31 6.62
C LEU A 268 2.61 15.77 6.58
N ILE A 269 2.59 16.41 5.40
CA ILE A 269 2.90 17.84 5.28
C ILE A 269 1.88 18.71 6.04
N LYS A 270 0.58 18.39 5.95
CA LYS A 270 -0.46 19.12 6.68
C LYS A 270 -0.34 18.95 8.19
N GLY A 271 -0.11 17.72 8.67
CA GLY A 271 0.09 17.42 10.08
C GLY A 271 1.28 18.20 10.67
N ALA A 272 2.42 18.19 9.96
CA ALA A 272 3.62 18.91 10.38
C ALA A 272 3.44 20.45 10.45
N LYS A 273 2.50 21.03 9.67
CA LYS A 273 2.18 22.47 9.75
C LYS A 273 1.29 22.80 10.95
N ASN A 274 0.36 21.92 11.30
CA ASN A 274 -0.54 22.12 12.44
C ASN A 274 0.16 21.95 13.81
N GLU A 275 1.25 21.20 13.88
CA GLU A 275 2.05 21.03 15.10
C GLU A 275 3.05 22.18 15.34
N ARG A 276 3.31 23.02 14.32
CA ARG A 276 4.27 24.15 14.38
C ARG A 276 3.59 25.52 14.52
N GLY A 277 2.26 25.57 14.61
CA GLY A 277 1.46 26.79 14.82
C GLY A 277 0.79 26.77 16.18
#